data_AF-A0A8S4A074-F1
#
_entry.id   AF-A0A8S4A074-F1
#
_cell.length_a   1.000
_cell.length_b   1.000
_cell.length_c   1.000
_cell.angle_alpha   90.00
_cell.angle_beta   90.00
_cell.angle_gamma   90.00
#
_symmetry.space_group_name_H-M   'P 1'
#
loop_
_entity.id
_entity.type
_entity.pdbx_description
1 polymer ?
#
loop_
_entity_poly.entity_id
_entity_poly.type
_entity_poly.pdbx_seq_one_letter_code
_entity_poly.pdbx_strand_id
1 'polypeptide(L)'
;CGRQTYGQDCSYDCPQHCENTVCDHVSGICTQGCKSGHKGILCDEECARGTYGQDCNSTCPQHCQNIDIHRSVCQHSSGACTQGCQSGYTGLLCDESCPSGTYGENCIHSCPEFCDPSGQQASVCHHIEGVCLNGCQPGRMGDFCEQECERGFYGKNCNETCSQFCAADDPSQLVCNYIDGSCLQGCQDGYYGLRCAEPCDNDHYGKGCGNICPEFCALLDFDKPVCHHISGECLHGCEASYRGPHCSDNCEPGWFGSGCKYKCHCSDENTCWTINSCIVDGETRCYWGWFGPACQYVDLAHSQTIVNLDQNLRTLSDGKDTTCLQPGTMNITVSWYQPYILTWLRIHLRETIVPKDFTNLFSVMFKDKNGTAYKCRNLQLARHSRTTLDIYCEPEVPVTNLTLTGPGVGSLCTLSVSGGRNVALREKTSQTSTSSGSSGIKLESYLAVDGIPNRMRDSTECTLTDKSDQRPRWNLKFSHPMTLNRFILHNTYKKSAYLTGFILTAFNIDGEGVFSYQDSVKKVRLVYTLVPPQELSAVSGLSIEATMTRRVVRTKYLALCEVEVFGDSVCPLGLYGRDCENHCFCSHVEQSCFVSTGACPLKAHW
;
A
#
# COMPACT_ATOMS: atom_id res chain seq x y z
N CYS A 1 36.23 -74.15 -74.32
CA CYS A 1 34.87 -73.59 -74.54
C CYS A 1 34.94 -72.08 -74.62
N GLY A 2 33.95 -71.44 -75.24
CA GLY A 2 33.83 -69.98 -75.22
C GLY A 2 33.44 -69.48 -73.82
N ARG A 3 33.47 -68.17 -73.57
CA ARG A 3 33.14 -67.61 -72.23
C ARG A 3 31.71 -67.88 -71.76
N GLN A 4 30.82 -68.37 -72.64
CA GLN A 4 29.40 -68.62 -72.40
C GLN A 4 29.00 -70.11 -72.48
N THR A 5 29.95 -71.04 -72.65
CA THR A 5 29.65 -72.50 -72.74
C THR A 5 30.59 -73.33 -71.89
N TYR A 6 30.13 -74.49 -71.40
CA TYR A 6 30.89 -75.39 -70.52
C TYR A 6 30.63 -76.88 -70.82
N GLY A 7 31.41 -77.75 -70.16
CA GLY A 7 31.28 -79.21 -70.24
C GLY A 7 32.02 -79.83 -71.43
N GLN A 8 31.86 -81.14 -71.60
CA GLN A 8 32.54 -81.89 -72.66
C GLN A 8 32.09 -81.42 -74.05
N ASP A 9 33.08 -81.12 -74.91
CA ASP A 9 32.89 -80.51 -76.23
C ASP A 9 32.11 -79.18 -76.24
N CYS A 10 31.98 -78.51 -75.08
CA CYS A 10 31.32 -77.21 -74.93
C CYS A 10 29.83 -77.20 -75.28
N SER A 11 29.17 -78.33 -74.99
CA SER A 11 27.81 -78.64 -75.43
C SER A 11 26.71 -77.97 -74.60
N TYR A 12 27.06 -77.32 -73.47
CA TYR A 12 26.09 -76.68 -72.57
C TYR A 12 26.34 -75.18 -72.47
N ASP A 13 25.27 -74.39 -72.53
CA ASP A 13 25.34 -72.96 -72.26
C ASP A 13 25.52 -72.71 -70.75
N CYS A 14 26.35 -71.73 -70.40
CA CYS A 14 26.52 -71.31 -69.01
C CYS A 14 25.15 -70.99 -68.37
N PRO A 15 24.98 -71.25 -67.06
CA PRO A 15 23.72 -70.92 -66.37
C PRO A 15 23.27 -69.48 -66.65
N GLN A 16 21.97 -69.33 -66.94
CA GLN A 16 21.37 -68.08 -67.42
C GLN A 16 21.63 -66.89 -66.48
N HIS A 17 21.74 -67.16 -65.18
CA HIS A 17 21.90 -66.17 -64.13
C HIS A 17 23.34 -65.98 -63.65
N CYS A 18 24.36 -66.54 -64.34
CA CYS A 18 25.75 -66.14 -64.10
C CYS A 18 25.96 -64.67 -64.48
N GLU A 19 26.69 -63.91 -63.66
CA GLU A 19 27.05 -62.53 -63.97
C GLU A 19 27.88 -62.47 -65.27
N ASN A 20 27.55 -61.52 -66.16
CA ASN A 20 28.09 -61.44 -67.51
C ASN A 20 28.01 -62.75 -68.35
N THR A 21 27.15 -63.71 -67.97
CA THR A 21 27.06 -65.05 -68.60
C THR A 21 28.40 -65.80 -68.61
N VAL A 22 29.24 -65.59 -67.61
CA VAL A 22 30.55 -66.25 -67.49
C VAL A 22 30.52 -67.36 -66.45
N CYS A 23 30.88 -68.57 -66.87
CA CYS A 23 31.04 -69.72 -66.00
C CYS A 23 32.36 -70.44 -66.24
N ASP A 24 32.79 -71.26 -65.27
CA ASP A 24 33.94 -72.13 -65.44
C ASP A 24 33.67 -73.14 -66.56
N HIS A 25 34.55 -73.15 -67.55
CA HIS A 25 34.41 -73.97 -68.76
C HIS A 25 34.36 -75.48 -68.52
N VAL A 26 34.79 -75.97 -67.35
CA VAL A 26 34.74 -77.40 -66.99
C VAL A 26 33.49 -77.72 -66.16
N SER A 27 33.30 -77.00 -65.05
CA SER A 27 32.29 -77.31 -64.03
C SER A 27 30.95 -76.58 -64.22
N GLY A 28 30.90 -75.51 -65.01
CA GLY A 28 29.71 -74.67 -65.18
C GLY A 28 29.45 -73.71 -64.02
N ILE A 29 30.34 -73.66 -63.02
CA ILE A 29 30.22 -72.77 -61.84
C ILE A 29 30.38 -71.31 -62.24
N CYS A 30 29.49 -70.44 -61.80
CA CYS A 30 29.55 -69.01 -62.12
C CYS A 30 30.74 -68.35 -61.37
N THR A 31 31.81 -68.03 -62.09
CA THR A 31 33.07 -67.54 -61.48
C THR A 31 33.08 -66.05 -61.16
N GLN A 32 32.11 -65.30 -61.67
CA GLN A 32 31.95 -63.85 -61.45
C GLN A 32 30.76 -63.52 -60.53
N GLY A 33 30.21 -64.54 -59.85
CA GLY A 33 28.98 -64.43 -59.07
C GLY A 33 27.72 -64.54 -59.92
N CYS A 34 26.59 -64.33 -59.26
CA CYS A 34 25.25 -64.42 -59.81
C CYS A 34 24.67 -63.04 -60.12
N LYS A 35 23.84 -62.95 -61.16
CA LYS A 35 23.00 -61.78 -61.43
C LYS A 35 22.07 -61.52 -60.25
N SER A 36 21.69 -60.25 -60.06
CA SER A 36 20.81 -59.83 -58.96
C SER A 36 19.53 -60.65 -58.85
N GLY A 37 19.23 -61.15 -57.65
CA GLY A 37 18.06 -61.98 -57.38
C GLY A 37 18.33 -63.48 -57.32
N HIS A 38 19.57 -63.91 -57.57
CA HIS A 38 19.97 -65.32 -57.57
C HIS A 38 21.25 -65.56 -56.75
N LYS A 39 21.43 -66.79 -56.26
CA LYS A 39 22.61 -67.26 -55.51
C LYS A 39 22.90 -68.74 -55.82
N GLY A 40 23.95 -69.27 -55.21
CA GLY A 40 24.40 -70.65 -55.39
C GLY A 40 25.50 -70.74 -56.45
N ILE A 41 26.23 -71.86 -56.46
CA ILE A 41 27.40 -72.03 -57.36
C ILE A 41 27.03 -72.04 -58.86
N LEU A 42 25.76 -72.35 -59.18
CA LEU A 42 25.21 -72.31 -60.54
C LEU A 42 24.18 -71.18 -60.74
N CYS A 43 23.95 -70.33 -59.73
CA CYS A 43 22.97 -69.23 -59.76
C CYS A 43 21.54 -69.68 -60.09
N ASP A 44 21.18 -70.91 -59.74
CA ASP A 44 19.88 -71.54 -59.97
C ASP A 44 18.91 -71.34 -58.80
N GLU A 45 19.39 -70.86 -57.66
CA GLU A 45 18.55 -70.54 -56.50
C GLU A 45 18.15 -69.05 -56.51
N GLU A 46 16.87 -68.75 -56.38
CA GLU A 46 16.41 -67.38 -56.10
C GLU A 46 16.78 -66.94 -54.68
N CYS A 47 16.90 -65.64 -54.44
CA CYS A 47 17.13 -65.12 -53.10
C CYS A 47 16.04 -65.57 -52.12
N ALA A 48 16.47 -66.04 -50.95
CA ALA A 48 15.55 -66.40 -49.89
C ALA A 48 14.81 -65.15 -49.37
N ARG A 49 13.59 -65.33 -48.86
CA ARG A 49 12.80 -64.26 -48.24
C ARG A 49 13.64 -63.49 -47.22
N GLY A 50 13.65 -62.15 -47.35
CA GLY A 50 14.45 -61.25 -46.53
C GLY A 50 15.83 -60.88 -47.12
N THR A 51 16.20 -61.39 -48.30
CA THR A 51 17.46 -61.04 -49.00
C THR A 51 17.23 -60.68 -50.47
N TYR A 52 18.08 -59.83 -51.04
CA TYR A 52 18.01 -59.38 -52.43
C TYR A 52 19.38 -58.98 -53.00
N GLY A 53 19.43 -58.65 -54.29
CA GLY A 53 20.60 -58.09 -54.95
C GLY A 53 21.56 -59.14 -55.48
N GLN A 54 22.76 -58.73 -55.88
CA GLN A 54 23.79 -59.61 -56.42
C GLN A 54 24.21 -60.64 -55.35
N ASP A 55 24.23 -61.92 -55.73
CA ASP A 55 24.51 -63.05 -54.83
C ASP A 55 23.62 -63.10 -53.57
N CYS A 56 22.52 -62.36 -53.54
CA CYS A 56 21.63 -62.19 -52.39
C CYS A 56 22.32 -61.63 -51.13
N ASN A 57 23.33 -60.79 -51.30
CA ASN A 57 24.14 -60.23 -50.20
C ASN A 57 23.47 -59.07 -49.43
N SER A 58 22.36 -58.51 -49.93
CA SER A 58 21.64 -57.44 -49.25
C SER A 58 20.42 -57.98 -48.51
N THR A 59 20.10 -57.42 -47.33
CA THR A 59 18.87 -57.74 -46.60
C THR A 59 17.74 -56.81 -46.99
N CYS A 60 16.52 -57.33 -47.15
CA CYS A 60 15.35 -56.51 -47.46
C CYS A 60 15.18 -55.36 -46.46
N PRO A 61 14.74 -54.17 -46.92
CA PRO A 61 14.51 -53.04 -46.04
C PRO A 61 13.54 -53.34 -44.89
N GLN A 62 13.79 -52.70 -43.74
CA GLN A 62 13.00 -52.94 -42.53
C GLN A 62 11.60 -52.34 -42.57
N HIS A 63 11.35 -51.35 -43.44
CA HIS A 63 10.08 -50.61 -43.48
C HIS A 63 9.20 -50.95 -44.69
N CYS A 64 9.39 -52.10 -45.36
CA CYS A 64 8.40 -52.60 -46.31
C CYS A 64 7.09 -52.99 -45.57
N GLN A 65 5.92 -52.80 -46.18
CA GLN A 65 4.63 -53.28 -45.63
C GLN A 65 4.51 -54.82 -45.59
N ASN A 66 3.56 -55.33 -44.80
CA ASN A 66 3.25 -56.76 -44.61
C ASN A 66 4.43 -57.60 -44.07
N ILE A 67 5.06 -57.12 -43.00
CA ILE A 67 5.92 -57.96 -42.15
C ILE A 67 5.00 -58.82 -41.28
N ASP A 68 4.59 -59.99 -41.78
CA ASP A 68 4.27 -61.08 -40.86
C ASP A 68 5.55 -61.39 -40.08
N ILE A 69 5.38 -61.70 -38.78
CA ILE A 69 6.36 -61.80 -37.67
C ILE A 69 7.73 -62.47 -37.97
N HIS A 70 7.98 -63.00 -39.17
CA HIS A 70 9.22 -63.69 -39.54
C HIS A 70 9.88 -63.42 -40.91
N ARG A 71 9.61 -62.36 -41.71
CA ARG A 71 10.56 -61.78 -42.73
C ARG A 71 9.89 -60.72 -43.63
N SER A 72 10.51 -59.55 -43.79
CA SER A 72 10.13 -58.54 -44.80
C SER A 72 10.22 -59.11 -46.23
N VAL A 73 9.22 -58.82 -47.07
CA VAL A 73 9.17 -59.24 -48.48
C VAL A 73 9.51 -58.04 -49.37
N CYS A 74 10.65 -58.12 -50.06
CA CYS A 74 11.06 -57.16 -51.08
C CYS A 74 11.35 -57.88 -52.39
N GLN A 75 11.38 -57.15 -53.51
CA GLN A 75 11.72 -57.72 -54.81
C GLN A 75 13.15 -58.29 -54.78
N HIS A 76 13.31 -59.59 -55.00
CA HIS A 76 14.60 -60.30 -54.87
C HIS A 76 15.74 -59.71 -55.74
N SER A 77 15.43 -59.10 -56.89
CA SER A 77 16.44 -58.49 -57.76
C SER A 77 16.84 -57.06 -57.36
N SER A 78 15.90 -56.22 -56.94
CA SER A 78 16.12 -54.77 -56.75
C SER A 78 16.05 -54.30 -55.29
N GLY A 79 15.47 -55.11 -54.40
CA GLY A 79 15.17 -54.73 -53.02
C GLY A 79 13.91 -53.88 -52.87
N ALA A 80 13.20 -53.58 -53.96
CA ALA A 80 12.06 -52.68 -53.93
C ALA A 80 10.87 -53.25 -53.14
N CYS A 81 10.27 -52.41 -52.28
CA CYS A 81 9.07 -52.75 -51.53
C CYS A 81 7.83 -52.56 -52.43
N THR A 82 7.47 -53.58 -53.22
CA THR A 82 6.38 -53.49 -54.20
C THR A 82 4.98 -53.37 -53.59
N GLN A 83 4.86 -53.66 -52.29
CA GLN A 83 3.60 -53.57 -51.54
C GLN A 83 3.47 -52.26 -50.76
N GLY A 84 4.39 -51.31 -50.94
CA GLY A 84 4.39 -50.03 -50.22
C GLY A 84 5.23 -50.03 -48.95
N CYS A 85 5.29 -48.87 -48.30
CA CYS A 85 6.10 -48.61 -47.11
C CYS A 85 5.26 -48.54 -45.84
N GLN A 86 5.84 -48.95 -44.72
CA GLN A 86 5.24 -48.73 -43.39
C GLN A 86 5.01 -47.23 -43.17
N SER A 87 4.04 -46.91 -42.33
CA SER A 87 3.69 -45.52 -42.00
C SER A 87 4.92 -44.70 -41.60
N GLY A 88 5.07 -43.55 -42.24
CA GLY A 88 6.17 -42.62 -42.04
C GLY A 88 7.41 -42.85 -42.92
N TYR A 89 7.38 -43.81 -43.84
CA TYR A 89 8.48 -44.08 -44.76
C TYR A 89 8.02 -44.02 -46.22
N THR A 90 8.94 -43.69 -47.11
CA THR A 90 8.73 -43.57 -48.56
C THR A 90 10.00 -43.98 -49.33
N GLY A 91 9.94 -43.88 -50.66
CA GLY A 91 11.01 -44.33 -51.55
C GLY A 91 10.88 -45.81 -51.93
N LEU A 92 11.63 -46.23 -52.95
CA LEU A 92 11.55 -47.59 -53.49
C LEU A 92 11.99 -48.65 -52.47
N LEU A 93 12.89 -48.29 -51.55
CA LEU A 93 13.41 -49.14 -50.50
C LEU A 93 12.82 -48.81 -49.12
N CYS A 94 11.88 -47.86 -49.00
CA CYS A 94 11.31 -47.44 -47.71
C CYS A 94 12.36 -47.01 -46.66
N ASP A 95 13.49 -46.49 -47.11
CA ASP A 95 14.62 -46.03 -46.29
C ASP A 95 14.60 -44.51 -46.04
N GLU A 96 13.70 -43.79 -46.70
CA GLU A 96 13.48 -42.37 -46.52
C GLU A 96 12.28 -42.14 -45.59
N SER A 97 12.46 -41.32 -44.55
CA SER A 97 11.30 -40.83 -43.78
C SER A 97 10.44 -39.91 -44.64
N CYS A 98 9.16 -39.77 -44.31
CA CYS A 98 8.28 -38.86 -45.03
C CYS A 98 8.89 -37.45 -45.14
N PRO A 99 8.78 -36.81 -46.32
CA PRO A 99 9.22 -35.43 -46.50
C PRO A 99 8.55 -34.51 -45.49
N SER A 100 9.28 -33.46 -45.08
CA SER A 100 8.77 -32.45 -44.15
C SER A 100 7.42 -31.91 -44.63
N GLY A 101 6.44 -31.88 -43.73
CA GLY A 101 5.07 -31.49 -44.04
C GLY A 101 4.13 -32.64 -44.39
N THR A 102 4.60 -33.89 -44.41
CA THR A 102 3.77 -35.08 -44.65
C THR A 102 4.00 -36.20 -43.63
N TYR A 103 3.00 -37.05 -43.40
CA TYR A 103 3.06 -38.18 -42.48
C TYR A 103 2.16 -39.35 -42.90
N GLY A 104 2.26 -40.45 -42.16
CA GLY A 104 1.38 -41.61 -42.29
C GLY A 104 1.79 -42.57 -43.41
N GLU A 105 0.86 -43.45 -43.81
CA GLU A 105 1.13 -44.47 -44.82
C GLU A 105 1.44 -43.84 -46.18
N ASN A 106 2.57 -44.19 -46.77
CA ASN A 106 3.05 -43.63 -48.05
C ASN A 106 3.09 -42.08 -48.08
N CYS A 107 3.13 -41.42 -46.91
CA CYS A 107 3.23 -39.96 -46.77
C CYS A 107 2.09 -39.16 -47.42
N ILE A 108 0.88 -39.72 -47.45
CA ILE A 108 -0.27 -39.09 -48.11
C ILE A 108 -0.97 -38.02 -47.27
N HIS A 109 -0.72 -37.99 -45.95
CA HIS A 109 -1.35 -37.02 -45.06
C HIS A 109 -0.45 -35.80 -44.88
N SER A 110 -1.01 -34.61 -44.98
CA SER A 110 -0.30 -33.35 -44.68
C SER A 110 -0.23 -33.13 -43.17
N CYS A 111 0.90 -32.65 -42.66
CA CYS A 111 1.03 -32.20 -41.28
C CYS A 111 -0.08 -31.20 -40.92
N PRO A 112 -0.55 -31.18 -39.66
CA PRO A 112 -1.52 -30.20 -39.22
C PRO A 112 -1.07 -28.77 -39.48
N GLU A 113 -2.01 -27.93 -39.94
CA GLU A 113 -1.74 -26.57 -40.43
C GLU A 113 -1.09 -25.67 -39.37
N PHE A 114 -1.52 -25.82 -38.11
CA PHE A 114 -1.10 -24.95 -37.01
C PHE A 114 0.06 -25.52 -36.17
N CYS A 115 0.77 -26.53 -36.67
CA CYS A 115 2.04 -26.93 -36.06
C CYS A 115 3.06 -25.77 -36.17
N ASP A 116 3.89 -25.57 -35.14
CA ASP A 116 4.91 -24.52 -35.13
C ASP A 116 6.10 -24.86 -36.05
N PRO A 117 6.36 -24.06 -37.11
CA PRO A 117 7.46 -24.32 -38.03
C PRO A 117 8.82 -23.80 -37.52
N SER A 118 8.87 -23.07 -36.40
CA SER A 118 10.08 -22.37 -35.92
C SER A 118 11.11 -23.26 -35.20
N GLY A 119 10.85 -24.57 -35.09
CA GLY A 119 11.76 -25.51 -34.44
C GLY A 119 13.04 -25.78 -35.21
N GLN A 120 14.06 -26.27 -34.50
CA GLN A 120 15.35 -26.66 -35.08
C GLN A 120 15.27 -27.98 -35.88
N GLN A 121 14.14 -28.69 -35.82
CA GLN A 121 13.95 -29.97 -36.52
C GLN A 121 13.54 -29.72 -37.98
N ALA A 122 14.05 -30.56 -38.88
CA ALA A 122 13.75 -30.46 -40.31
C ALA A 122 12.27 -30.77 -40.65
N SER A 123 11.56 -31.51 -39.79
CA SER A 123 10.12 -31.80 -39.92
C SER A 123 9.29 -31.03 -38.89
N VAL A 124 8.11 -30.58 -39.33
CA VAL A 124 7.15 -29.80 -38.51
C VAL A 124 6.23 -30.72 -37.68
N CYS A 125 5.97 -31.94 -38.17
CA CYS A 125 5.20 -32.96 -37.45
C CYS A 125 5.88 -34.35 -37.54
N HIS A 126 5.46 -35.26 -36.66
CA HIS A 126 5.99 -36.62 -36.59
C HIS A 126 5.64 -37.40 -37.85
N HIS A 127 6.63 -37.91 -38.58
CA HIS A 127 6.43 -38.56 -39.88
C HIS A 127 5.52 -39.80 -39.83
N ILE A 128 5.41 -40.48 -38.68
CA ILE A 128 4.48 -41.61 -38.49
C ILE A 128 3.08 -41.15 -38.03
N GLU A 129 2.99 -40.48 -36.87
CA GLU A 129 1.73 -40.20 -36.18
C GLU A 129 1.07 -38.86 -36.56
N GLY A 130 1.82 -37.92 -37.15
CA GLY A 130 1.32 -36.58 -37.50
C GLY A 130 1.29 -35.57 -36.35
N VAL A 131 1.72 -35.95 -35.15
CA VAL A 131 1.78 -35.08 -33.96
C VAL A 131 2.77 -33.93 -34.17
N CYS A 132 2.39 -32.71 -33.81
CA CYS A 132 3.25 -31.53 -33.97
C CYS A 132 4.48 -31.60 -33.06
N LEU A 133 5.68 -31.61 -33.64
CA LEU A 133 6.92 -31.86 -32.88
C LEU A 133 7.41 -30.64 -32.08
N ASN A 134 7.10 -29.44 -32.55
CA ASN A 134 7.51 -28.18 -31.91
C ASN A 134 6.38 -27.49 -31.15
N GLY A 135 5.27 -28.22 -30.94
CA GLY A 135 4.01 -27.68 -30.46
C GLY A 135 3.24 -26.90 -31.53
N CYS A 136 2.29 -26.12 -31.06
CA CYS A 136 1.34 -25.35 -31.84
C CYS A 136 1.75 -23.89 -31.97
N GLN A 137 1.32 -23.28 -33.07
CA GLN A 137 1.37 -21.84 -33.25
C GLN A 137 0.50 -21.12 -32.19
N PRO A 138 0.73 -19.81 -31.94
CA PRO A 138 -0.06 -19.05 -31.00
C PRO A 138 -1.57 -19.15 -31.28
N GLY A 139 -2.36 -19.40 -30.24
CA GLY A 139 -3.82 -19.52 -30.35
C GLY A 139 -4.37 -20.92 -30.59
N ARG A 140 -3.50 -21.93 -30.55
CA ARG A 140 -3.85 -23.34 -30.80
C ARG A 140 -3.23 -24.25 -29.76
N MET A 141 -3.90 -25.37 -29.47
CA MET A 141 -3.42 -26.42 -28.55
C MET A 141 -3.82 -27.83 -29.01
N GLY A 142 -3.32 -28.83 -28.29
CA GLY A 142 -3.50 -30.26 -28.57
C GLY A 142 -2.38 -30.83 -29.44
N ASP A 143 -2.29 -32.16 -29.48
CA ASP A 143 -1.21 -32.88 -30.17
C ASP A 143 -1.16 -32.60 -31.69
N PHE A 144 -2.31 -32.22 -32.27
CA PHE A 144 -2.48 -31.87 -33.68
C PHE A 144 -2.85 -30.39 -33.90
N CYS A 145 -2.81 -29.55 -32.86
CA CYS A 145 -3.09 -28.11 -32.95
C CYS A 145 -4.45 -27.74 -33.57
N GLU A 146 -5.44 -28.61 -33.39
CA GLU A 146 -6.79 -28.48 -33.94
C GLU A 146 -7.74 -27.68 -33.02
N GLN A 147 -7.37 -27.53 -31.74
CA GLN A 147 -8.19 -26.85 -30.74
C GLN A 147 -7.73 -25.40 -30.59
N GLU A 148 -8.66 -24.45 -30.56
CA GLU A 148 -8.36 -23.07 -30.17
C GLU A 148 -8.09 -22.99 -28.67
N CYS A 149 -7.38 -21.95 -28.23
CA CYS A 149 -7.19 -21.76 -26.79
C CYS A 149 -8.53 -21.65 -26.07
N GLU A 150 -8.63 -22.33 -24.94
CA GLU A 150 -9.74 -22.14 -24.02
C GLU A 150 -9.79 -20.69 -23.53
N ARG A 151 -10.99 -20.24 -23.16
CA ARG A 151 -11.18 -18.87 -22.67
C ARG A 151 -10.27 -18.62 -21.47
N GLY A 152 -9.55 -17.49 -21.51
CA GLY A 152 -8.60 -17.11 -20.49
C GLY A 152 -7.15 -17.51 -20.79
N PHE A 153 -6.88 -18.21 -21.89
CA PHE A 153 -5.55 -18.60 -22.32
C PHE A 153 -5.20 -18.05 -23.70
N TYR A 154 -3.91 -17.81 -23.94
CA TYR A 154 -3.39 -17.36 -25.22
C TYR A 154 -1.94 -17.81 -25.46
N GLY A 155 -1.39 -17.43 -26.61
CA GLY A 155 0.03 -17.61 -26.91
C GLY A 155 0.34 -19.01 -27.40
N LYS A 156 1.63 -19.33 -27.49
CA LYS A 156 2.12 -20.62 -28.01
C LYS A 156 1.62 -21.75 -27.10
N ASN A 157 1.02 -22.78 -27.69
CA ASN A 157 0.38 -23.90 -26.98
C ASN A 157 -0.68 -23.48 -25.95
N CYS A 158 -1.17 -22.24 -26.00
CA CYS A 158 -2.09 -21.68 -24.99
C CYS A 158 -1.52 -21.69 -23.55
N ASN A 159 -0.20 -21.55 -23.41
CA ASN A 159 0.48 -21.60 -22.11
C ASN A 159 0.47 -20.27 -21.34
N GLU A 160 0.00 -19.17 -21.94
CA GLU A 160 -0.11 -17.87 -21.28
C GLU A 160 -1.55 -17.63 -20.83
N THR A 161 -1.73 -16.96 -19.69
CA THR A 161 -3.06 -16.61 -19.16
C THR A 161 -3.37 -15.15 -19.43
N CYS A 162 -4.58 -14.85 -19.91
CA CYS A 162 -5.08 -13.49 -20.09
C CYS A 162 -4.95 -12.68 -18.78
N SER A 163 -4.69 -11.38 -18.87
CA SER A 163 -4.68 -10.51 -17.68
C SER A 163 -6.06 -10.45 -17.04
N GLN A 164 -6.11 -10.58 -15.72
CA GLN A 164 -7.34 -10.39 -14.93
C GLN A 164 -7.90 -8.97 -14.99
N PHE A 165 -7.12 -8.01 -15.48
CA PHE A 165 -7.49 -6.60 -15.62
C PHE A 165 -7.99 -6.25 -17.02
N CYS A 166 -8.21 -7.24 -17.90
CA CYS A 166 -9.01 -7.01 -19.10
C CYS A 166 -10.44 -6.59 -18.71
N ALA A 167 -10.96 -5.56 -19.38
CA ALA A 167 -12.35 -5.16 -19.21
C ALA A 167 -13.28 -6.23 -19.79
N ALA A 168 -14.42 -6.44 -19.15
CA ALA A 168 -15.50 -7.31 -19.62
C ALA A 168 -16.83 -6.83 -19.04
N ASP A 169 -17.91 -6.97 -19.83
CA ASP A 169 -19.28 -6.66 -19.38
C ASP A 169 -19.74 -7.60 -18.25
N ASP A 170 -19.21 -8.83 -18.22
CA ASP A 170 -19.43 -9.83 -17.18
C ASP A 170 -18.08 -10.16 -16.53
N PRO A 171 -17.88 -9.93 -15.22
CA PRO A 171 -16.64 -10.24 -14.50
C PRO A 171 -16.25 -11.73 -14.55
N SER A 172 -17.18 -12.62 -14.86
CA SER A 172 -16.92 -14.06 -15.04
C SER A 172 -16.37 -14.40 -16.43
N GLN A 173 -16.29 -13.44 -17.35
CA GLN A 173 -15.81 -13.61 -18.71
C GLN A 173 -14.49 -12.87 -18.91
N LEU A 174 -13.39 -13.62 -18.92
CA LEU A 174 -12.08 -13.08 -19.23
C LEU A 174 -11.90 -13.02 -20.75
N VAL A 175 -11.93 -11.81 -21.32
CA VAL A 175 -11.94 -11.60 -22.79
C VAL A 175 -10.61 -11.00 -23.26
N CYS A 176 -9.68 -11.87 -23.65
CA CYS A 176 -8.49 -11.49 -24.40
C CYS A 176 -8.37 -12.27 -25.70
N ASN A 177 -7.60 -11.73 -26.64
CA ASN A 177 -7.29 -12.38 -27.90
C ASN A 177 -6.47 -13.65 -27.63
N TYR A 178 -6.98 -14.79 -28.07
CA TYR A 178 -6.37 -16.09 -27.84
C TYR A 178 -5.01 -16.28 -28.54
N ILE A 179 -4.64 -15.40 -29.48
CA ILE A 179 -3.34 -15.45 -30.17
C ILE A 179 -2.27 -14.68 -29.38
N ASP A 180 -2.52 -13.41 -29.04
CA ASP A 180 -1.49 -12.49 -28.54
C ASP A 180 -1.74 -11.93 -27.12
N GLY A 181 -2.86 -12.30 -26.51
CA GLY A 181 -3.23 -11.91 -25.15
C GLY A 181 -3.80 -10.50 -25.00
N SER A 182 -4.00 -9.78 -26.11
CA SER A 182 -4.53 -8.42 -26.06
C SER A 182 -5.97 -8.38 -25.56
N CYS A 183 -6.29 -7.47 -24.63
CA CYS A 183 -7.63 -7.35 -24.07
C CYS A 183 -8.57 -6.71 -25.10
N LEU A 184 -9.60 -7.45 -25.53
CA LEU A 184 -10.45 -7.04 -26.66
C LEU A 184 -11.35 -5.84 -26.34
N GLN A 185 -11.69 -5.63 -25.07
CA GLN A 185 -12.51 -4.51 -24.60
C GLN A 185 -11.69 -3.43 -23.89
N GLY A 186 -10.36 -3.49 -24.00
CA GLY A 186 -9.45 -2.62 -23.25
C GLY A 186 -9.28 -3.04 -21.79
N CYS A 187 -8.83 -2.11 -20.96
CA CYS A 187 -8.47 -2.36 -19.56
C CYS A 187 -9.54 -1.91 -18.58
N GLN A 188 -9.59 -2.58 -17.44
CA GLN A 188 -10.24 -2.08 -16.25
C GLN A 188 -9.57 -0.77 -15.79
N ASP A 189 -10.31 0.03 -15.03
CA ASP A 189 -9.83 1.32 -14.54
C ASP A 189 -8.53 1.17 -13.75
N GLY A 190 -7.56 2.04 -14.03
CA GLY A 190 -6.26 2.04 -13.40
C GLY A 190 -5.21 1.13 -14.01
N TYR A 191 -5.50 0.48 -15.14
CA TYR A 191 -4.53 -0.33 -15.88
C TYR A 191 -4.45 0.11 -17.34
N TYR A 192 -3.29 -0.10 -17.97
CA TYR A 192 -3.06 0.23 -19.37
C TYR A 192 -2.18 -0.79 -20.10
N GLY A 193 -2.00 -0.54 -21.40
CA GLY A 193 -1.29 -1.41 -22.33
C GLY A 193 -2.21 -2.44 -22.99
N LEU A 194 -1.73 -3.08 -24.06
CA LEU A 194 -2.54 -4.01 -24.85
C LEU A 194 -3.01 -5.22 -24.04
N ARG A 195 -2.25 -5.64 -23.04
CA ARG A 195 -2.55 -6.77 -22.15
C ARG A 195 -3.01 -6.34 -20.75
N CYS A 196 -3.18 -5.03 -20.49
CA CYS A 196 -3.58 -4.52 -19.18
C CYS A 196 -2.74 -5.09 -18.03
N ALA A 197 -1.42 -5.17 -18.23
CA ALA A 197 -0.48 -5.72 -17.26
C ALA A 197 0.11 -4.64 -16.35
N GLU A 198 0.09 -3.39 -16.79
CA GLU A 198 0.72 -2.26 -16.10
C GLU A 198 -0.35 -1.41 -15.40
N PRO A 199 -0.18 -1.06 -14.11
CA PRO A 199 -1.01 -0.04 -13.46
C PRO A 199 -0.68 1.34 -14.04
N CYS A 200 -1.61 2.30 -13.96
CA CYS A 200 -1.29 3.68 -14.35
C CYS A 200 -0.07 4.23 -13.61
N ASP A 201 0.68 5.08 -14.29
CA ASP A 201 1.75 5.85 -13.67
C ASP A 201 1.22 6.66 -12.48
N ASN A 202 2.09 6.98 -11.52
CA ASN A 202 1.72 7.60 -10.25
C ASN A 202 0.98 8.95 -10.38
N ASP A 203 1.07 9.62 -11.54
CA ASP A 203 0.41 10.89 -11.84
C ASP A 203 -0.88 10.75 -12.70
N HIS A 204 -1.33 9.52 -12.98
CA HIS A 204 -2.55 9.24 -13.77
C HIS A 204 -3.46 8.20 -13.12
N TYR A 205 -4.75 8.25 -13.45
CA TYR A 205 -5.73 7.30 -12.94
C TYR A 205 -6.94 7.07 -13.87
N GLY A 206 -7.77 6.10 -13.49
CA GLY A 206 -9.06 5.82 -14.10
C GLY A 206 -8.95 5.05 -15.42
N LYS A 207 -10.03 5.06 -16.21
CA LYS A 207 -10.13 4.29 -17.45
C LYS A 207 -9.03 4.67 -18.45
N GLY A 208 -8.19 3.70 -18.80
CA GLY A 208 -7.08 3.89 -19.74
C GLY A 208 -6.07 4.95 -19.31
N CYS A 209 -5.98 5.24 -18.01
CA CYS A 209 -5.09 6.26 -17.45
C CYS A 209 -5.28 7.67 -18.06
N GLY A 210 -6.51 7.99 -18.47
CA GLY A 210 -6.81 9.27 -19.13
C GLY A 210 -6.95 10.46 -18.18
N ASN A 211 -7.09 10.23 -16.88
CA ASN A 211 -7.20 11.31 -15.89
C ASN A 211 -5.83 11.57 -15.26
N ILE A 212 -5.51 12.85 -15.04
CA ILE A 212 -4.32 13.28 -14.31
C ILE A 212 -4.67 13.40 -12.83
N CYS A 213 -3.76 13.01 -11.93
CA CYS A 213 -3.96 13.16 -10.49
C CYS A 213 -4.33 14.60 -10.11
N PRO A 214 -5.19 14.78 -9.08
CA PRO A 214 -5.56 16.11 -8.62
C PRO A 214 -4.35 16.99 -8.27
N GLU A 215 -4.42 18.25 -8.69
CA GLU A 215 -3.31 19.22 -8.56
C GLU A 215 -2.84 19.38 -7.10
N PHE A 216 -3.77 19.39 -6.14
CA PHE A 216 -3.50 19.66 -4.73
C PHE A 216 -3.30 18.39 -3.89
N CYS A 217 -2.96 17.23 -4.49
CA CYS A 217 -2.46 16.11 -3.69
C CYS A 217 -1.07 16.45 -3.12
N ALA A 218 -0.81 16.09 -1.86
CA ALA A 218 0.45 16.38 -1.21
C ALA A 218 1.64 15.70 -1.91
N LEU A 219 2.74 16.44 -2.06
CA LEU A 219 4.00 15.97 -2.66
C LEU A 219 4.89 15.34 -1.57
N LEU A 220 5.35 14.10 -1.76
CA LEU A 220 6.31 13.42 -0.88
C LEU A 220 7.64 13.16 -1.60
N ASP A 221 8.35 14.22 -2.01
CA ASP A 221 9.63 14.18 -2.75
C ASP A 221 9.56 13.96 -4.28
N PHE A 222 8.37 13.88 -4.87
CA PHE A 222 8.19 13.84 -6.33
C PHE A 222 7.83 15.22 -6.88
N ASP A 223 8.35 15.58 -8.05
CA ASP A 223 7.99 16.82 -8.79
C ASP A 223 6.51 16.84 -9.25
N LYS A 224 5.71 15.82 -8.90
CA LYS A 224 4.32 15.65 -9.36
C LYS A 224 3.39 15.03 -8.30
N PRO A 225 2.09 15.36 -8.32
CA PRO A 225 1.08 14.78 -7.42
C PRO A 225 0.94 13.27 -7.61
N VAL A 226 0.75 12.53 -6.51
CA VAL A 226 0.57 11.06 -6.52
C VAL A 226 -0.82 10.68 -6.04
N CYS A 227 -1.53 9.87 -6.83
CA CYS A 227 -2.88 9.42 -6.50
C CYS A 227 -3.11 7.94 -6.83
N HIS A 228 -4.18 7.37 -6.28
CA HIS A 228 -4.55 5.98 -6.48
C HIS A 228 -4.94 5.76 -7.94
N HIS A 229 -4.23 4.86 -8.63
CA HIS A 229 -4.38 4.62 -10.07
C HIS A 229 -5.81 4.28 -10.53
N ILE A 230 -6.69 3.77 -9.67
CA ILE A 230 -8.09 3.49 -10.04
C ILE A 230 -9.00 4.68 -9.72
N SER A 231 -8.98 5.16 -8.48
CA SER A 231 -9.97 6.12 -7.98
C SER A 231 -9.56 7.58 -8.18
N GLY A 232 -8.26 7.86 -8.28
CA GLY A 232 -7.70 9.21 -8.25
C GLY A 232 -7.58 9.79 -6.84
N GLU A 233 -7.79 8.98 -5.80
CA GLU A 233 -7.67 9.44 -4.41
C GLU A 233 -6.21 9.75 -4.06
N CYS A 234 -5.95 10.92 -3.48
CA CYS A 234 -4.60 11.36 -3.14
C CYS A 234 -4.01 10.45 -2.05
N LEU A 235 -2.95 9.71 -2.39
CA LEU A 235 -2.37 8.68 -1.50
C LEU A 235 -1.67 9.28 -0.28
N HIS A 236 -1.23 10.53 -0.38
CA HIS A 236 -0.48 11.25 0.65
C HIS A 236 -1.29 12.37 1.31
N GLY A 237 -2.60 12.39 1.07
CA GLY A 237 -3.47 13.48 1.52
C GLY A 237 -3.33 14.72 0.66
N CYS A 238 -3.74 15.85 1.21
CA CYS A 238 -3.85 17.11 0.48
C CYS A 238 -2.77 18.10 0.88
N GLU A 239 -2.45 19.00 -0.03
CA GLU A 239 -1.75 20.23 0.33
C GLU A 239 -2.53 21.02 1.39
N ALA A 240 -1.81 21.91 2.09
CA ALA A 240 -2.43 22.77 3.09
C ALA A 240 -3.60 23.56 2.46
N SER A 241 -4.69 23.68 3.22
CA SER A 241 -5.93 24.37 2.82
C SER A 241 -6.90 23.55 1.96
N TYR A 242 -6.53 22.34 1.56
CA TYR A 242 -7.39 21.44 0.76
C TYR A 242 -7.79 20.18 1.54
N ARG A 243 -8.93 19.59 1.16
CA ARG A 243 -9.44 18.34 1.73
C ARG A 243 -10.26 17.53 0.73
N GLY A 244 -10.69 16.36 1.21
CA GLY A 244 -11.45 15.38 0.44
C GLY A 244 -10.52 14.37 -0.22
N PRO A 245 -11.08 13.27 -0.76
CA PRO A 245 -10.28 12.21 -1.38
C PRO A 245 -9.49 12.71 -2.60
N HIS A 246 -9.97 13.74 -3.30
CA HIS A 246 -9.32 14.33 -4.48
C HIS A 246 -8.80 15.76 -4.24
N CYS A 247 -8.74 16.21 -2.98
CA CYS A 247 -8.22 17.53 -2.61
C CYS A 247 -8.84 18.72 -3.40
N SER A 248 -10.10 18.58 -3.80
CA SER A 248 -10.81 19.58 -4.61
C SER A 248 -11.56 20.61 -3.76
N ASP A 249 -11.72 20.34 -2.46
CA ASP A 249 -12.46 21.20 -1.54
C ASP A 249 -11.50 22.04 -0.70
N ASN A 250 -11.79 23.33 -0.56
CA ASN A 250 -11.11 24.21 0.39
C ASN A 250 -11.54 23.90 1.83
N CYS A 251 -10.67 24.24 2.79
CA CYS A 251 -11.03 24.22 4.20
C CYS A 251 -12.20 25.15 4.51
N GLU A 252 -13.08 24.70 5.41
CA GLU A 252 -14.13 25.56 5.96
C GLU A 252 -13.52 26.69 6.82
N PRO A 253 -14.20 27.84 6.96
CA PRO A 253 -13.74 28.92 7.84
C PRO A 253 -13.39 28.42 9.24
N GLY A 254 -12.24 28.84 9.76
CA GLY A 254 -11.71 28.38 11.04
C GLY A 254 -10.92 27.07 10.99
N TRP A 255 -10.78 26.45 9.81
CA TRP A 255 -9.97 25.24 9.59
C TRP A 255 -8.83 25.52 8.61
N PHE A 256 -7.71 24.84 8.80
CA PHE A 256 -6.51 25.00 7.96
C PHE A 256 -5.64 23.73 7.96
N GLY A 257 -4.51 23.78 7.25
CA GLY A 257 -3.51 22.72 7.14
C GLY A 257 -3.97 21.51 6.30
N SER A 258 -3.12 20.48 6.20
CA SER A 258 -3.41 19.30 5.36
C SER A 258 -4.68 18.58 5.82
N GLY A 259 -5.61 18.35 4.88
CA GLY A 259 -6.90 17.71 5.15
C GLY A 259 -7.81 18.52 6.09
N CYS A 260 -7.50 19.81 6.31
CA CYS A 260 -8.24 20.69 7.19
C CYS A 260 -8.37 20.16 8.62
N LYS A 261 -7.33 19.49 9.13
CA LYS A 261 -7.32 18.88 10.48
C LYS A 261 -7.09 19.88 11.59
N TYR A 262 -6.67 21.10 11.25
CA TYR A 262 -6.26 22.11 12.20
C TYR A 262 -7.39 23.11 12.37
N LYS A 263 -7.78 23.35 13.61
CA LYS A 263 -8.74 24.39 13.95
C LYS A 263 -8.01 25.57 14.58
N CYS A 264 -8.31 26.77 14.13
CA CYS A 264 -7.77 28.00 14.68
C CYS A 264 -8.81 28.72 15.54
N HIS A 265 -8.31 29.53 16.46
CA HIS A 265 -9.12 30.36 17.35
C HIS A 265 -8.68 31.83 17.24
N CYS A 266 -8.69 32.38 16.02
CA CYS A 266 -8.33 33.79 15.77
C CYS A 266 -9.48 34.73 16.15
N SER A 267 -9.19 35.93 16.67
CA SER A 267 -10.24 36.90 17.01
C SER A 267 -11.02 37.43 15.80
N ASP A 268 -10.35 37.51 14.64
CA ASP A 268 -10.92 37.90 13.35
C ASP A 268 -11.10 36.65 12.47
N GLU A 269 -12.34 36.18 12.31
CA GLU A 269 -12.68 34.88 11.69
C GLU A 269 -12.12 34.70 10.26
N ASN A 270 -11.89 35.79 9.52
CA ASN A 270 -11.40 35.74 8.14
C ASN A 270 -9.89 35.53 7.97
N THR A 271 -9.09 35.60 9.04
CA THR A 271 -7.62 35.61 8.94
C THR A 271 -7.01 34.22 8.73
N CYS A 272 -7.63 33.21 9.35
CA CYS A 272 -7.11 31.85 9.37
C CYS A 272 -7.15 31.14 8.02
N TRP A 273 -8.18 31.40 7.22
CA TRP A 273 -8.41 30.72 5.95
C TRP A 273 -7.44 31.18 4.84
N THR A 274 -6.95 32.42 4.89
CA THR A 274 -6.12 32.99 3.82
C THR A 274 -4.61 32.87 4.07
N ILE A 275 -4.17 32.82 5.33
CA ILE A 275 -2.75 32.93 5.70
C ILE A 275 -2.30 31.78 6.62
N ASN A 276 -3.16 30.80 6.91
CA ASN A 276 -2.87 29.69 7.84
C ASN A 276 -2.30 30.18 9.19
N SER A 277 -2.67 31.40 9.60
CA SER A 277 -2.17 32.08 10.79
C SER A 277 -3.18 33.12 11.29
N CYS A 278 -3.06 33.51 12.56
CA CYS A 278 -3.91 34.54 13.17
C CYS A 278 -3.18 35.90 13.28
N ILE A 279 -2.41 36.26 12.25
CA ILE A 279 -1.59 37.49 12.25
C ILE A 279 -2.36 38.62 11.56
N VAL A 280 -2.55 39.73 12.28
CA VAL A 280 -3.15 40.97 11.76
C VAL A 280 -2.18 42.10 12.05
N ASP A 281 -1.76 42.85 11.02
CA ASP A 281 -0.79 43.95 11.13
C ASP A 281 0.55 43.56 11.81
N GLY A 282 0.96 42.29 11.67
CA GLY A 282 2.19 41.76 12.28
C GLY A 282 2.03 41.27 13.73
N GLU A 283 0.84 41.35 14.31
CA GLU A 283 0.55 40.87 15.67
C GLU A 283 -0.39 39.65 15.65
N THR A 284 -0.13 38.66 16.51
CA THR A 284 -1.01 37.49 16.64
C THR A 284 -2.24 37.86 17.48
N ARG A 285 -3.45 37.68 16.93
CA ARG A 285 -4.70 37.97 17.65
C ARG A 285 -5.54 36.70 17.83
N CYS A 286 -5.55 36.20 19.06
CA CYS A 286 -6.31 35.02 19.44
C CYS A 286 -7.62 35.40 20.14
N TYR A 287 -8.64 34.55 19.98
CA TYR A 287 -9.77 34.55 20.88
C TYR A 287 -9.28 34.34 22.31
N TRP A 288 -9.97 35.01 23.22
CA TRP A 288 -9.64 34.99 24.63
C TRP A 288 -9.61 33.55 25.16
N GLY A 289 -8.50 33.15 25.79
CA GLY A 289 -8.26 31.78 26.27
C GLY A 289 -7.47 30.88 25.32
N TRP A 290 -7.01 31.40 24.19
CA TRP A 290 -6.17 30.69 23.22
C TRP A 290 -4.89 31.48 22.92
N PHE A 291 -3.80 30.79 22.60
CA PHE A 291 -2.53 31.41 22.21
C PHE A 291 -1.67 30.50 21.34
N GLY A 292 -0.48 30.99 20.98
CA GLY A 292 0.51 30.25 20.19
C GLY A 292 0.20 30.26 18.69
N PRO A 293 0.95 29.47 17.90
CA PRO A 293 0.78 29.40 16.45
C PRO A 293 -0.66 29.05 16.06
N ALA A 294 -1.23 29.87 15.16
CA ALA A 294 -2.63 29.82 14.73
C ALA A 294 -3.67 29.71 15.89
N CYS A 295 -3.30 30.17 17.09
CA CYS A 295 -4.13 30.17 18.28
C CYS A 295 -4.68 28.77 18.64
N GLN A 296 -3.86 27.73 18.51
CA GLN A 296 -4.28 26.35 18.75
C GLN A 296 -4.10 25.85 20.19
N TYR A 297 -3.38 26.60 21.03
CA TYR A 297 -3.08 26.18 22.39
C TYR A 297 -4.05 26.81 23.37
N VAL A 298 -4.63 25.98 24.25
CA VAL A 298 -5.45 26.48 25.35
C VAL A 298 -4.57 27.20 26.35
N ASP A 299 -4.92 28.45 26.66
CA ASP A 299 -4.25 29.24 27.69
C ASP A 299 -4.85 28.93 29.07
N LEU A 300 -4.06 28.27 29.92
CA LEU A 300 -4.43 27.97 31.30
C LEU A 300 -4.25 29.17 32.23
N ALA A 301 -3.56 30.24 31.83
CA ALA A 301 -3.51 31.50 32.58
C ALA A 301 -4.77 32.37 32.36
N HIS A 302 -5.79 31.82 31.72
CA HIS A 302 -7.06 32.48 31.47
C HIS A 302 -7.95 32.57 32.72
N SER A 303 -8.83 33.59 32.78
CA SER A 303 -9.73 33.87 33.90
C SER A 303 -10.72 32.74 34.24
N GLN A 304 -11.09 31.87 33.29
CA GLN A 304 -12.00 30.75 33.55
C GLN A 304 -11.32 29.54 34.21
N THR A 305 -10.00 29.41 34.10
CA THR A 305 -9.24 28.28 34.65
C THR A 305 -8.66 28.59 36.03
N ILE A 306 -8.45 29.88 36.34
CA ILE A 306 -7.78 30.35 37.55
C ILE A 306 -8.74 30.41 38.75
N VAL A 307 -8.26 29.97 39.92
CA VAL A 307 -9.01 29.99 41.20
C VAL A 307 -9.22 31.39 41.74
N ASN A 308 -8.16 32.20 41.78
CA ASN A 308 -8.16 33.54 42.39
C ASN A 308 -7.58 34.53 41.39
N LEU A 309 -8.47 35.23 40.66
CA LEU A 309 -8.06 36.19 39.65
C LEU A 309 -7.91 37.59 40.25
N ASP A 310 -6.72 37.87 40.79
CA ASP A 310 -6.31 39.18 41.30
C ASP A 310 -6.06 40.19 40.16
N GLN A 311 -5.78 41.44 40.52
CA GLN A 311 -5.57 42.51 39.55
C GLN A 311 -4.34 42.26 38.64
N ASN A 312 -3.27 41.66 39.17
CA ASN A 312 -2.06 41.40 38.41
C ASN A 312 -2.29 40.30 37.37
N LEU A 313 -2.99 39.22 37.75
CA LEU A 313 -3.36 38.16 36.81
C LEU A 313 -4.36 38.67 35.76
N ARG A 314 -5.29 39.57 36.12
CA ARG A 314 -6.16 40.24 35.13
C ARG A 314 -5.35 41.01 34.10
N THR A 315 -4.33 41.75 34.54
CA THR A 315 -3.42 42.48 33.65
C THR A 315 -2.69 41.52 32.71
N LEU A 316 -2.13 40.43 33.23
CA LEU A 316 -1.37 39.48 32.41
C LEU A 316 -2.21 38.65 31.42
N SER A 317 -3.52 38.56 31.65
CA SER A 317 -4.43 37.73 30.87
C SER A 317 -5.44 38.55 30.07
N ASP A 318 -5.20 39.86 29.86
CA ASP A 318 -6.17 40.75 29.19
C ASP A 318 -6.10 40.74 27.65
N GLY A 319 -5.19 39.93 27.11
CA GLY A 319 -4.95 39.79 25.67
C GLY A 319 -4.22 40.97 25.05
N LYS A 320 -3.56 41.82 25.83
CA LYS A 320 -2.81 42.98 25.33
C LYS A 320 -1.36 42.94 25.79
N ASP A 321 -0.45 42.98 24.82
CA ASP A 321 1.00 43.02 25.08
C ASP A 321 1.47 44.38 25.64
N THR A 322 0.59 45.38 25.69
CA THR A 322 0.90 46.76 26.12
C THR A 322 0.59 47.05 27.59
N THR A 323 -0.17 46.18 28.26
CA THR A 323 -0.60 46.33 29.65
C THR A 323 0.28 45.46 30.55
N CYS A 324 1.23 46.09 31.27
CA CYS A 324 2.20 45.33 32.06
C CYS A 324 2.12 45.59 33.55
N LEU A 325 2.62 44.64 34.33
CA LEU A 325 2.70 44.72 35.78
C LEU A 325 3.48 45.96 36.25
N GLN A 326 3.22 46.37 37.49
CA GLN A 326 3.94 47.48 38.07
C GLN A 326 5.40 47.10 38.38
N PRO A 327 6.36 48.00 38.12
CA PRO A 327 7.74 47.82 38.56
C PRO A 327 7.80 47.55 40.07
N GLY A 328 8.58 46.55 40.48
CA GLY A 328 8.71 46.13 41.88
C GLY A 328 7.91 44.87 42.26
N THR A 329 7.03 44.38 41.39
CA THR A 329 6.41 43.05 41.56
C THR A 329 7.49 41.96 41.50
N MET A 330 7.62 41.14 42.55
CA MET A 330 8.67 40.12 42.67
C MET A 330 8.19 38.69 42.44
N ASN A 331 6.88 38.45 42.47
CA ASN A 331 6.30 37.14 42.20
C ASN A 331 4.90 37.26 41.58
N ILE A 332 4.52 36.24 40.83
CA ILE A 332 3.17 36.04 40.35
C ILE A 332 2.85 34.55 40.42
N THR A 333 1.65 34.20 40.89
CA THR A 333 1.24 32.80 41.03
C THR A 333 -0.09 32.55 40.34
N VAL A 334 -0.09 31.64 39.38
CA VAL A 334 -1.29 31.09 38.73
C VAL A 334 -1.70 29.83 39.48
N SER A 335 -2.98 29.70 39.83
CA SER A 335 -3.50 28.55 40.60
C SER A 335 -4.78 28.02 39.97
N TRP A 336 -4.93 26.70 39.90
CA TRP A 336 -6.03 26.02 39.19
C TRP A 336 -6.87 25.13 40.12
N TYR A 337 -8.15 24.95 39.77
CA TYR A 337 -9.06 24.07 40.52
C TYR A 337 -8.75 22.58 40.34
N GLN A 338 -8.09 22.23 39.24
CA GLN A 338 -7.75 20.86 38.88
C GLN A 338 -6.27 20.81 38.45
N PRO A 339 -5.60 19.67 38.60
CA PRO A 339 -4.20 19.54 38.19
C PRO A 339 -4.08 19.54 36.67
N TYR A 340 -2.98 20.10 36.16
CA TYR A 340 -2.64 20.11 34.73
C TYR A 340 -1.18 19.68 34.52
N ILE A 341 -0.92 18.99 33.41
CA ILE A 341 0.43 18.81 32.90
C ILE A 341 0.63 19.93 31.88
N LEU A 342 1.62 20.79 32.15
CA LEU A 342 1.92 21.97 31.35
C LEU A 342 2.96 21.61 30.31
N THR A 343 2.81 22.09 29.08
CA THR A 343 3.79 21.79 28.02
C THR A 343 4.81 22.90 27.85
N TRP A 344 4.38 24.17 27.83
CA TRP A 344 5.27 25.32 27.70
C TRP A 344 4.57 26.62 28.12
N LEU A 345 5.32 27.69 28.30
CA LEU A 345 4.82 29.02 28.67
C LEU A 345 5.26 30.04 27.63
N ARG A 346 4.42 31.06 27.38
CA ARG A 346 4.81 32.26 26.62
C ARG A 346 4.74 33.46 27.53
N ILE A 347 5.77 34.31 27.49
CA ILE A 347 5.75 35.60 28.17
C ILE A 347 6.02 36.74 27.20
N HIS A 348 5.35 37.87 27.41
CA HIS A 348 5.64 39.15 26.77
C HIS A 348 6.18 40.14 27.81
N LEU A 349 7.22 40.91 27.47
CA LEU A 349 7.91 41.85 28.35
C LEU A 349 7.85 43.29 27.82
N ARG A 350 7.76 44.29 28.70
CA ARG A 350 7.54 45.70 28.35
C ARG A 350 8.54 46.25 27.33
N GLU A 351 9.82 46.29 27.65
CA GLU A 351 10.87 46.91 26.79
C GLU A 351 12.26 46.36 27.12
N THR A 352 12.44 45.04 27.10
CA THR A 352 13.78 44.46 27.29
C THR A 352 14.13 43.58 26.12
N ILE A 353 15.34 43.77 25.55
CA ILE A 353 15.99 42.71 24.77
C ILE A 353 16.00 41.50 25.68
N VAL A 354 15.28 40.43 25.33
CA VAL A 354 15.24 39.17 26.11
C VAL A 354 16.64 38.92 26.68
N PRO A 355 16.81 39.12 28.00
CA PRO A 355 18.12 39.21 28.61
C PRO A 355 18.92 37.95 28.33
N LYS A 356 20.23 38.11 28.07
CA LYS A 356 21.13 36.97 27.82
C LYS A 356 21.10 35.94 28.97
N ASP A 357 20.72 36.39 30.17
CA ASP A 357 20.64 35.58 31.40
C ASP A 357 19.23 35.65 32.02
N PHE A 358 18.32 34.86 31.46
CA PHE A 358 16.94 34.72 31.96
C PHE A 358 16.88 34.17 33.39
N THR A 359 17.82 33.28 33.73
CA THR A 359 17.90 32.60 35.04
C THR A 359 18.10 33.56 36.21
N ASN A 360 18.69 34.73 35.97
CA ASN A 360 18.82 35.78 36.99
C ASN A 360 17.54 36.61 37.19
N LEU A 361 16.59 36.56 36.25
CA LEU A 361 15.41 37.42 36.25
C LEU A 361 14.15 36.70 36.65
N PHE A 362 14.06 35.41 36.30
CA PHE A 362 12.91 34.58 36.56
C PHE A 362 13.34 33.20 37.06
N SER A 363 12.66 32.73 38.10
CA SER A 363 12.65 31.34 38.53
C SER A 363 11.24 30.80 38.37
N VAL A 364 11.13 29.64 37.70
CA VAL A 364 9.87 28.95 37.46
C VAL A 364 9.71 27.83 38.49
N MET A 365 8.67 27.94 39.31
CA MET A 365 8.33 27.00 40.38
C MET A 365 6.93 26.44 40.15
N PHE A 366 6.73 25.17 40.44
CA PHE A 366 5.42 24.52 40.39
C PHE A 366 5.03 23.94 41.74
N LYS A 367 3.73 23.73 41.97
CA LYS A 367 3.25 22.91 43.08
C LYS A 367 2.23 21.88 42.62
N ASP A 368 2.31 20.66 43.15
CA ASP A 368 1.28 19.63 42.96
C ASP A 368 0.07 19.84 43.89
N LYS A 369 -0.95 18.99 43.71
CA LYS A 369 -2.17 18.98 44.53
C LYS A 369 -1.94 18.77 46.03
N ASN A 370 -0.80 18.19 46.42
CA ASN A 370 -0.42 17.95 47.82
C ASN A 370 0.40 19.13 48.38
N GLY A 371 0.70 20.14 47.57
CA GLY A 371 1.52 21.30 47.93
C GLY A 371 3.02 21.09 47.79
N THR A 372 3.48 19.93 47.28
CA THR A 372 4.90 19.67 47.02
C THR A 372 5.40 20.62 45.94
N ALA A 373 6.52 21.30 46.18
CA ALA A 373 7.07 22.27 45.25
C ALA A 373 8.17 21.66 44.36
N TYR A 374 8.14 21.98 43.06
CA TYR A 374 9.10 21.51 42.06
C TYR A 374 9.73 22.71 41.36
N LYS A 375 11.05 22.67 41.14
CA LYS A 375 11.74 23.62 40.27
C LYS A 375 11.61 23.16 38.82
N CYS A 376 11.56 24.10 37.87
CA CYS A 376 11.67 23.77 36.46
C CYS A 376 12.97 23.00 36.18
N ARG A 377 12.81 21.80 35.62
CA ARG A 377 13.92 20.97 35.12
C ARG A 377 14.03 21.16 33.61
N ASN A 378 15.24 20.95 33.09
CA ASN A 378 15.54 21.07 31.66
C ASN A 378 14.98 22.38 31.08
N LEU A 379 15.19 23.49 31.80
CA LEU A 379 14.72 24.81 31.37
C LEU A 379 15.33 25.13 30.00
N GLN A 380 14.47 25.21 29.00
CA GLN A 380 14.86 25.63 27.66
C GLN A 380 14.08 26.88 27.28
N LEU A 381 14.74 27.77 26.54
CA LEU A 381 14.21 29.07 26.18
C LEU A 381 14.26 29.23 24.67
N ALA A 382 13.18 29.68 24.04
CA ALA A 382 13.16 30.12 22.66
C ALA A 382 12.81 31.59 22.58
N ARG A 383 13.62 32.35 21.84
CA ARG A 383 13.26 33.72 21.51
C ARG A 383 12.28 33.72 20.35
N HIS A 384 11.06 34.19 20.60
CA HIS A 384 10.05 34.38 19.54
C HIS A 384 10.17 35.77 18.90
N SER A 385 10.40 36.81 19.70
CA SER A 385 10.59 38.18 19.23
C SER A 385 11.61 38.92 20.12
N ARG A 386 11.78 40.24 19.95
CA ARG A 386 12.63 41.04 20.86
C ARG A 386 12.09 41.08 22.29
N THR A 387 10.78 40.97 22.48
CA THR A 387 10.08 41.11 23.76
C THR A 387 9.31 39.86 24.19
N THR A 388 9.26 38.83 23.33
CA THR A 388 8.52 37.58 23.58
C THR A 388 9.46 36.39 23.69
N LEU A 389 9.26 35.59 24.74
CA LEU A 389 10.04 34.40 25.05
C LEU A 389 9.11 33.21 25.31
N ASP A 390 9.45 32.08 24.71
CA ASP A 390 8.85 30.79 25.01
C ASP A 390 9.74 30.04 25.99
N ILE A 391 9.13 29.51 27.04
CA ILE A 391 9.81 28.81 28.12
C ILE A 391 9.26 27.39 28.15
N TYR A 392 10.15 26.44 27.98
CA TYR A 392 9.85 25.03 28.15
C TYR A 392 10.43 24.53 29.45
N CYS A 393 9.60 23.80 30.17
CA CYS A 393 9.92 23.17 31.44
C CYS A 393 9.26 21.81 31.41
N GLU A 394 9.95 20.79 31.91
CA GLU A 394 9.39 19.44 32.03
C GLU A 394 8.88 19.24 33.47
N PRO A 395 7.59 19.46 33.76
CA PRO A 395 7.03 19.04 35.03
C PRO A 395 6.86 17.51 35.03
N GLU A 396 7.51 16.83 35.97
CA GLU A 396 7.40 15.35 36.10
C GLU A 396 5.99 14.88 36.47
N VAL A 397 5.15 15.78 37.00
CA VAL A 397 3.83 15.47 37.57
C VAL A 397 2.81 16.55 37.24
N PRO A 398 1.50 16.23 37.28
CA PRO A 398 0.43 17.23 37.21
C PRO A 398 0.51 18.25 38.36
N VAL A 399 0.42 19.54 38.01
CA VAL A 399 0.59 20.67 38.94
C VAL A 399 -0.70 21.47 39.07
N THR A 400 -0.92 22.08 40.24
CA THR A 400 -2.05 22.96 40.55
C THR A 400 -1.64 24.43 40.66
N ASN A 401 -0.35 24.72 40.74
CA ASN A 401 0.16 26.08 40.79
C ASN A 401 1.43 26.24 39.95
N LEU A 402 1.55 27.39 39.31
CA LEU A 402 2.77 27.91 38.69
C LEU A 402 3.10 29.24 39.36
N THR A 403 4.33 29.40 39.81
CA THR A 403 4.84 30.64 40.37
C THR A 403 6.07 31.09 39.59
N LEU A 404 6.04 32.30 39.06
CA LEU A 404 7.22 33.00 38.58
C LEU A 404 7.71 33.91 39.69
N THR A 405 8.99 33.84 40.03
CA THR A 405 9.64 34.76 40.98
C THR A 405 10.86 35.41 40.38
N GLY A 406 11.20 36.61 40.86
CA GLY A 406 12.44 37.30 40.50
C GLY A 406 12.22 38.76 40.08
N PRO A 407 13.32 39.49 39.88
CA PRO A 407 13.27 40.92 39.58
C PRO A 407 12.63 41.23 38.21
N GLY A 408 12.55 40.26 37.31
CA GLY A 408 11.92 40.41 36.00
C GLY A 408 10.39 40.44 36.04
N VAL A 409 9.75 39.97 37.11
CA VAL A 409 8.29 39.79 37.17
C VAL A 409 7.53 41.09 36.93
N GLY A 410 7.98 42.22 37.50
CA GLY A 410 7.38 43.54 37.27
C GLY A 410 7.44 44.06 35.83
N SER A 411 8.12 43.35 34.91
CA SER A 411 8.17 43.70 33.48
C SER A 411 7.24 42.86 32.60
N LEU A 412 6.54 41.87 33.15
CA LEU A 412 5.61 41.02 32.42
C LEU A 412 4.38 41.80 31.97
N CYS A 413 4.06 41.72 30.68
CA CYS A 413 2.84 42.23 30.07
C CYS A 413 1.82 41.11 29.84
N THR A 414 2.31 39.94 29.42
CA THR A 414 1.44 38.79 29.14
C THR A 414 2.11 37.53 29.67
N LEU A 415 1.30 36.63 30.23
CA LEU A 415 1.71 35.29 30.63
C LEU A 415 0.66 34.30 30.13
N SER A 416 1.07 33.45 29.18
CA SER A 416 0.25 32.34 28.70
C SER A 416 0.86 31.02 29.12
N VAL A 417 0.00 30.10 29.56
CA VAL A 417 0.39 28.79 30.08
C VAL A 417 -0.24 27.72 29.21
N SER A 418 0.57 26.93 28.52
CA SER A 418 0.05 25.94 27.58
C SER A 418 -0.59 24.76 28.28
N GLY A 419 -1.87 24.55 27.99
CA GLY A 419 -2.60 23.32 28.29
C GLY A 419 -2.64 22.33 27.12
N GLY A 420 -1.78 22.50 26.11
CA GLY A 420 -1.78 21.71 24.87
C GLY A 420 -2.78 22.19 23.82
N ARG A 421 -2.72 21.57 22.64
CA ARG A 421 -3.67 21.75 21.54
C ARG A 421 -4.49 20.48 21.33
N ASN A 422 -5.70 20.60 20.75
CA ASN A 422 -6.53 19.42 20.49
C ASN A 422 -5.98 18.63 19.28
N VAL A 423 -5.33 17.50 19.54
CA VAL A 423 -4.71 16.63 18.54
C VAL A 423 -5.65 15.54 18.01
N ALA A 424 -6.87 15.42 18.54
CA ALA A 424 -7.85 14.44 18.06
C ALA A 424 -8.65 14.91 16.83
N LEU A 425 -8.66 16.22 16.57
CA LEU A 425 -9.48 16.83 15.52
C LEU A 425 -9.23 16.17 14.15
N ARG A 426 -10.31 15.63 13.57
CA ARG A 426 -10.36 14.95 12.26
C ARG A 426 -9.32 13.84 12.09
N GLU A 427 -8.90 13.21 13.19
CA GLU A 427 -8.09 11.99 13.14
C GLU A 427 -8.92 10.79 12.65
N LYS A 428 -8.24 9.71 12.26
CA LYS A 428 -8.91 8.50 11.78
C LYS A 428 -9.59 7.80 12.95
N THR A 429 -10.90 7.58 12.82
CA THR A 429 -11.71 6.91 13.85
C THR A 429 -12.39 5.66 13.31
N SER A 430 -12.75 4.76 14.21
CA SER A 430 -13.61 3.60 13.91
C SER A 430 -14.50 3.27 15.10
N GLN A 431 -15.59 2.56 14.85
CA GLN A 431 -16.43 2.01 15.91
C GLN A 431 -16.87 0.59 15.55
N THR A 432 -17.12 -0.24 16.56
CA THR A 432 -17.46 -1.66 16.38
C THR A 432 -18.79 -1.90 15.68
N SER A 433 -19.69 -0.93 15.74
CA SER A 433 -20.96 -0.91 15.02
C SER A 433 -21.45 0.52 14.87
N THR A 434 -22.22 0.81 13.83
CA THR A 434 -22.82 2.14 13.59
C THR A 434 -24.33 2.04 13.67
N SER A 435 -24.96 2.87 14.50
CA SER A 435 -26.42 2.99 14.56
C SER A 435 -26.92 4.13 13.66
N SER A 436 -28.17 4.04 13.23
CA SER A 436 -28.86 5.13 12.52
C SER A 436 -29.67 5.99 13.51
N GLY A 437 -29.55 7.32 13.38
CA GLY A 437 -30.37 8.27 14.11
C GLY A 437 -31.84 8.24 13.68
N SER A 438 -32.69 9.01 14.37
CA SER A 438 -34.14 9.07 14.16
C SER A 438 -34.54 9.49 12.72
N SER A 439 -33.64 10.16 12.00
CA SER A 439 -33.79 10.63 10.61
C SER A 439 -33.23 9.64 9.58
N GLY A 440 -32.71 8.47 10.00
CA GLY A 440 -32.06 7.51 9.12
C GLY A 440 -30.58 7.82 8.81
N ILE A 441 -30.06 8.95 9.30
CA ILE A 441 -28.65 9.34 9.16
C ILE A 441 -27.78 8.42 10.02
N LYS A 442 -26.70 7.87 9.44
CA LYS A 442 -25.73 7.04 10.17
C LYS A 442 -24.90 7.90 11.14
N LEU A 443 -24.82 7.47 12.39
CA LEU A 443 -24.09 8.16 13.46
C LEU A 443 -22.65 7.64 13.53
N GLU A 444 -21.86 8.03 12.54
CA GLU A 444 -20.51 7.51 12.30
C GLU A 444 -19.50 7.91 13.39
N SER A 445 -18.36 7.22 13.41
CA SER A 445 -17.30 7.40 14.42
C SER A 445 -16.64 8.79 14.40
N TYR A 446 -16.51 9.42 13.22
CA TYR A 446 -15.78 10.68 13.05
C TYR A 446 -16.50 11.89 13.68
N LEU A 447 -17.80 11.77 13.96
CA LEU A 447 -18.60 12.81 14.62
C LEU A 447 -18.08 13.16 16.02
N ALA A 448 -17.34 12.25 16.66
CA ALA A 448 -16.76 12.50 17.97
C ALA A 448 -15.46 13.33 17.93
N VAL A 449 -14.93 13.67 16.75
CA VAL A 449 -13.69 14.46 16.61
C VAL A 449 -13.83 15.55 15.55
N ASP A 450 -15.05 16.01 15.32
CA ASP A 450 -15.35 17.02 14.31
C ASP A 450 -15.13 18.45 14.81
N GLY A 451 -14.78 18.62 16.09
CA GLY A 451 -14.47 19.90 16.71
C GLY A 451 -15.69 20.73 17.05
N ILE A 452 -16.88 20.14 17.18
CA ILE A 452 -18.13 20.86 17.48
C ILE A 452 -18.73 20.36 18.82
N PRO A 453 -18.15 20.78 19.97
CA PRO A 453 -18.55 20.27 21.29
C PRO A 453 -19.98 20.64 21.72
N ASN A 454 -20.58 21.68 21.12
CA ASN A 454 -21.89 22.22 21.54
C ASN A 454 -23.10 21.41 21.02
N ARG A 455 -22.89 20.33 20.26
CA ARG A 455 -23.94 19.48 19.68
C ARG A 455 -24.66 18.59 20.66
N MET A 456 -24.25 18.60 21.93
CA MET A 456 -24.82 17.75 22.99
C MET A 456 -26.36 17.78 23.06
N ARG A 457 -27.04 18.84 22.58
CA ARG A 457 -28.51 19.00 22.63
C ARG A 457 -29.26 18.20 21.57
N ASP A 458 -28.63 17.85 20.45
CA ASP A 458 -29.21 17.02 19.41
C ASP A 458 -28.51 15.65 19.37
N SER A 459 -29.23 14.59 19.74
CA SER A 459 -28.68 13.23 19.74
C SER A 459 -28.43 12.64 18.34
N THR A 460 -28.81 13.35 17.26
CA THR A 460 -28.60 12.92 15.87
C THR A 460 -27.24 13.33 15.31
N GLU A 461 -26.39 13.98 16.11
CA GLU A 461 -25.07 14.45 15.68
C GLU A 461 -23.91 13.89 16.54
N CYS A 462 -24.21 12.98 17.47
CA CYS A 462 -23.20 12.29 18.28
C CYS A 462 -22.93 10.90 17.71
N THR A 463 -21.71 10.40 17.84
CA THR A 463 -21.40 9.02 17.46
C THR A 463 -22.21 8.05 18.33
N LEU A 464 -22.69 6.96 17.74
CA LEU A 464 -23.54 5.98 18.43
C LEU A 464 -23.33 4.58 17.87
N THR A 465 -22.91 3.66 18.75
CA THR A 465 -22.85 2.24 18.42
C THR A 465 -24.24 1.59 18.44
N ASP A 466 -24.39 0.49 17.72
CA ASP A 466 -25.64 -0.25 17.70
C ASP A 466 -25.97 -0.84 19.09
N LYS A 467 -27.26 -0.95 19.40
CA LYS A 467 -27.75 -1.50 20.68
C LYS A 467 -27.58 -3.01 20.79
N SER A 468 -27.37 -3.71 19.67
CA SER A 468 -27.07 -5.15 19.62
C SER A 468 -25.59 -5.47 19.83
N ASP A 469 -24.73 -4.45 19.84
CA ASP A 469 -23.30 -4.60 20.02
C ASP A 469 -22.95 -5.12 21.42
N GLN A 470 -22.28 -6.27 21.47
CA GLN A 470 -21.92 -6.94 22.72
C GLN A 470 -20.73 -6.28 23.42
N ARG A 471 -19.85 -5.63 22.65
CA ARG A 471 -18.64 -4.99 23.15
C ARG A 471 -18.40 -3.66 22.42
N PRO A 472 -19.24 -2.64 22.69
CA PRO A 472 -19.20 -1.38 21.96
C PRO A 472 -17.90 -0.64 22.24
N ARG A 473 -17.14 -0.36 21.19
CA ARG A 473 -15.88 0.39 21.24
C ARG A 473 -15.85 1.47 20.18
N TRP A 474 -15.22 2.57 20.55
CA TRP A 474 -14.82 3.64 19.66
C TRP A 474 -13.30 3.76 19.73
N ASN A 475 -12.64 3.80 18.57
CA ASN A 475 -11.19 3.88 18.47
C ASN A 475 -10.79 5.12 17.68
N LEU A 476 -9.65 5.69 18.07
CA LEU A 476 -8.97 6.77 17.36
C LEU A 476 -7.55 6.33 17.07
N LYS A 477 -7.07 6.61 15.87
CA LYS A 477 -5.68 6.40 15.45
C LYS A 477 -5.10 7.75 15.00
N PHE A 478 -4.00 8.16 15.60
CA PHE A 478 -3.28 9.35 15.20
C PHE A 478 -2.48 9.10 13.92
N SER A 479 -2.33 10.13 13.07
CA SER A 479 -1.42 10.11 11.91
C SER A 479 0.04 9.89 12.32
N HIS A 480 0.43 10.50 13.45
CA HIS A 480 1.78 10.46 14.02
C HIS A 480 1.71 10.18 15.53
N PRO A 481 2.77 9.64 16.15
CA PRO A 481 2.82 9.51 17.61
C PRO A 481 2.72 10.87 18.31
N MET A 482 1.84 10.94 19.32
CA MET A 482 1.53 12.18 20.05
C MET A 482 1.99 12.10 21.51
N THR A 483 2.35 13.24 22.09
CA THR A 483 2.41 13.44 23.54
C THR A 483 1.05 13.88 24.04
N LEU A 484 0.48 13.21 25.04
CA LEU A 484 -0.86 13.48 25.55
C LEU A 484 -0.83 13.89 27.02
N ASN A 485 -1.61 14.93 27.35
CA ASN A 485 -1.63 15.52 28.68
C ASN A 485 -3.02 15.69 29.29
N ARG A 486 -4.10 15.63 28.49
CA ARG A 486 -5.48 15.75 28.99
C ARG A 486 -6.48 15.20 27.97
N PHE A 487 -7.52 14.55 28.47
CA PHE A 487 -8.66 14.07 27.68
C PHE A 487 -9.94 14.74 28.15
N ILE A 488 -10.78 15.19 27.23
CA ILE A 488 -12.11 15.73 27.53
C ILE A 488 -13.14 14.96 26.71
N LEU A 489 -14.02 14.24 27.40
CA LEU A 489 -15.10 13.48 26.76
C LEU A 489 -16.43 14.19 27.00
N HIS A 490 -17.08 14.60 25.92
CA HIS A 490 -18.36 15.27 25.91
C HIS A 490 -19.48 14.26 25.66
N ASN A 491 -20.37 14.17 26.63
CA ASN A 491 -21.51 13.26 26.63
C ASN A 491 -22.73 13.92 25.96
N THR A 492 -23.68 13.11 25.49
CA THR A 492 -24.98 13.62 25.01
C THR A 492 -25.84 14.14 26.15
N TYR A 493 -26.69 15.16 25.98
CA TYR A 493 -27.69 15.55 26.99
C TYR A 493 -28.83 14.52 27.13
N LYS A 494 -28.94 13.56 26.21
CA LYS A 494 -29.97 12.54 26.23
C LYS A 494 -29.70 11.53 27.33
N LYS A 495 -30.44 11.63 28.44
CA LYS A 495 -30.26 10.80 29.64
C LYS A 495 -30.23 9.29 29.39
N SER A 496 -31.00 8.81 28.41
CA SER A 496 -31.00 7.38 28.06
C SER A 496 -29.69 6.91 27.44
N ALA A 497 -28.94 7.83 26.81
CA ALA A 497 -27.75 7.63 25.99
C ALA A 497 -26.42 8.10 26.62
N TYR A 498 -26.42 8.56 27.88
CA TYR A 498 -25.19 8.91 28.60
C TYR A 498 -24.14 7.80 28.64
N LEU A 499 -22.89 8.09 28.24
CA LEU A 499 -21.77 7.23 28.55
C LEU A 499 -21.56 7.17 30.07
N THR A 500 -21.59 5.95 30.63
CA THR A 500 -21.35 5.65 32.05
C THR A 500 -20.75 4.25 32.15
N GLY A 501 -19.74 4.06 32.99
CA GLY A 501 -19.04 2.78 33.10
C GLY A 501 -18.34 2.41 31.80
N PHE A 502 -17.16 3.01 31.60
CA PHE A 502 -16.32 2.82 30.43
C PHE A 502 -14.86 2.68 30.83
N ILE A 503 -14.06 2.14 29.92
CA ILE A 503 -12.61 2.13 30.00
C ILE A 503 -12.08 2.96 28.83
N LEU A 504 -11.24 3.95 29.12
CA LEU A 504 -10.42 4.63 28.12
C LEU A 504 -9.01 4.07 28.22
N THR A 505 -8.48 3.56 27.12
CA THR A 505 -7.10 3.06 27.01
C THR A 505 -6.35 3.84 25.94
N ALA A 506 -5.12 4.26 26.24
CA ALA A 506 -4.19 4.83 25.26
C ALA A 506 -3.11 3.80 24.91
N PHE A 507 -2.70 3.74 23.64
CA PHE A 507 -1.77 2.73 23.13
C PHE A 507 -0.53 3.37 22.51
N ASN A 508 0.62 2.71 22.64
CA ASN A 508 1.83 3.04 21.87
C ASN A 508 1.77 2.43 20.45
N ILE A 509 2.82 2.63 19.66
CA ILE A 509 2.92 2.09 18.28
C ILE A 509 2.89 0.55 18.22
N ASP A 510 3.31 -0.13 19.29
CA ASP A 510 3.32 -1.59 19.40
C ASP A 510 1.95 -2.15 19.84
N GLY A 511 0.97 -1.29 20.10
CA GLY A 511 -0.36 -1.66 20.56
C GLY A 511 -0.45 -1.98 22.06
N GLU A 512 0.58 -1.64 22.84
CA GLU A 512 0.59 -1.81 24.29
C GLU A 512 -0.15 -0.66 24.97
N GLY A 513 -0.97 -0.98 25.97
CA GLY A 513 -1.70 0.02 26.75
C GLY A 513 -0.79 0.80 27.70
N VAL A 514 -0.50 2.07 27.38
CA VAL A 514 0.37 2.96 28.18
C VAL A 514 -0.40 3.77 29.23
N PHE A 515 -1.73 3.87 29.09
CA PHE A 515 -2.60 4.51 30.06
C PHE A 515 -3.98 3.86 30.02
N SER A 516 -4.62 3.76 31.20
CA SER A 516 -6.00 3.29 31.31
C SER A 516 -6.74 4.07 32.39
N TYR A 517 -7.95 4.52 32.07
CA TYR A 517 -8.91 5.10 32.99
C TYR A 517 -10.19 4.28 33.01
N GLN A 518 -10.69 3.94 34.20
CA GLN A 518 -11.94 3.22 34.37
C GLN A 518 -12.96 4.06 35.14
N ASP A 519 -14.10 4.34 34.51
CA ASP A 519 -15.20 5.08 35.15
C ASP A 519 -15.93 4.20 36.17
N SER A 520 -15.88 4.59 37.44
CA SER A 520 -16.46 3.84 38.56
C SER A 520 -17.94 4.16 38.85
N VAL A 521 -18.66 4.80 37.93
CA VAL A 521 -20.15 4.95 37.91
C VAL A 521 -20.77 5.80 39.04
N LYS A 522 -19.99 6.50 39.87
CA LYS A 522 -20.56 7.19 41.05
C LYS A 522 -21.52 8.35 40.72
N LYS A 523 -21.36 9.00 39.56
CA LYS A 523 -22.25 10.08 39.06
C LYS A 523 -22.00 10.29 37.58
N VAL A 524 -23.06 10.34 36.78
CA VAL A 524 -22.95 10.70 35.36
C VAL A 524 -22.42 12.11 35.22
N ARG A 525 -21.44 12.31 34.34
CA ARG A 525 -20.94 13.63 33.97
C ARG A 525 -21.30 13.91 32.51
N LEU A 526 -21.66 15.16 32.24
CA LEU A 526 -21.82 15.65 30.87
C LEU A 526 -20.47 15.87 30.20
N VAL A 527 -19.45 16.22 31.00
CA VAL A 527 -18.08 16.39 30.55
C VAL A 527 -17.16 15.64 31.51
N TYR A 528 -16.36 14.71 30.97
CA TYR A 528 -15.32 14.01 31.71
C TYR A 528 -13.97 14.63 31.36
N THR A 529 -13.32 15.27 32.33
CA THR A 529 -11.94 15.77 32.17
C THR A 529 -10.99 14.82 32.88
N LEU A 530 -10.14 14.15 32.11
CA LEU A 530 -9.19 13.17 32.58
C LEU A 530 -7.77 13.72 32.39
N VAL A 531 -6.97 13.69 33.46
CA VAL A 531 -5.56 14.10 33.43
C VAL A 531 -4.76 12.88 33.87
N PRO A 532 -3.84 12.36 33.03
CA PRO A 532 -3.00 11.23 33.38
C PRO A 532 -2.07 11.60 34.55
N PRO A 533 -1.54 10.61 35.29
CA PRO A 533 -0.66 10.87 36.43
C PRO A 533 0.71 11.45 36.04
N GLN A 534 1.07 11.39 34.76
CA GLN A 534 2.26 11.93 34.13
C GLN A 534 1.98 12.15 32.63
N GLU A 535 2.84 12.87 31.92
CA GLU A 535 2.73 13.00 30.46
C GLU A 535 2.87 11.63 29.78
N LEU A 536 2.03 11.39 28.77
CA LEU A 536 2.07 10.16 27.98
C LEU A 536 2.81 10.44 26.68
N SER A 537 4.00 9.86 26.49
CA SER A 537 4.80 10.06 25.29
C SER A 537 4.50 8.99 24.23
N ALA A 538 4.59 9.38 22.95
CA ALA A 538 4.50 8.49 21.79
C ALA A 538 3.23 7.61 21.72
N VAL A 539 2.08 8.20 22.02
CA VAL A 539 0.77 7.54 21.89
C VAL A 539 0.35 7.50 20.42
N SER A 540 -0.01 6.31 19.93
CA SER A 540 -0.43 6.06 18.54
C SER A 540 -1.96 6.04 18.36
N GLY A 541 -2.70 5.81 19.44
CA GLY A 541 -4.16 5.75 19.38
C GLY A 541 -4.83 5.57 20.73
N LEU A 542 -6.17 5.65 20.72
CA LEU A 542 -7.05 5.54 21.88
C LEU A 542 -8.18 4.55 21.60
N SER A 543 -8.67 3.88 22.64
CA SER A 543 -9.91 3.10 22.62
C SER A 543 -10.78 3.49 23.81
N ILE A 544 -12.06 3.74 23.56
CA ILE A 544 -13.07 3.92 24.60
C ILE A 544 -14.04 2.74 24.49
N GLU A 545 -14.10 1.91 25.52
CA GLU A 545 -14.96 0.73 25.59
C GLU A 545 -16.08 0.95 26.62
N ALA A 546 -17.33 0.78 26.21
CA ALA A 546 -18.46 0.76 27.15
C ALA A 546 -18.49 -0.58 27.89
N THR A 547 -18.28 -0.57 29.21
CA THR A 547 -18.22 -1.80 30.02
C THR A 547 -19.52 -2.11 30.73
N MET A 548 -20.36 -1.12 30.99
CA MET A 548 -21.58 -1.27 31.80
C MET A 548 -22.87 -1.33 30.96
N THR A 549 -23.73 -2.29 31.31
CA THR A 549 -25.08 -2.41 30.75
C THR A 549 -26.00 -1.32 31.31
N ARG A 550 -26.72 -0.61 30.44
CA ARG A 550 -27.60 0.50 30.85
C ARG A 550 -28.90 -0.02 31.47
N ARG A 551 -29.29 0.53 32.62
CA ARG A 551 -30.50 0.09 33.35
C ARG A 551 -31.80 0.24 32.54
N VAL A 552 -31.95 1.32 31.77
CA VAL A 552 -33.18 1.63 31.04
C VAL A 552 -33.34 0.79 29.77
N VAL A 553 -32.25 0.59 29.03
CA VAL A 553 -32.26 -0.05 27.70
C VAL A 553 -31.79 -1.52 27.76
N ARG A 554 -31.31 -1.97 28.93
CA ARG A 554 -30.78 -3.32 29.19
C ARG A 554 -29.69 -3.80 28.22
N THR A 555 -28.99 -2.87 27.59
CA THR A 555 -27.88 -3.17 26.67
C THR A 555 -26.71 -2.21 26.87
N LYS A 556 -25.54 -2.58 26.34
CA LYS A 556 -24.35 -1.73 26.25
C LYS A 556 -24.41 -0.99 24.92
N TYR A 557 -24.17 0.31 24.95
CA TYR A 557 -23.88 1.07 23.75
C TYR A 557 -23.10 2.33 24.14
N LEU A 558 -22.23 2.75 23.25
CA LEU A 558 -21.36 3.89 23.39
C LEU A 558 -21.97 5.07 22.63
N ALA A 559 -22.03 6.22 23.30
CA ALA A 559 -22.39 7.49 22.68
C ALA A 559 -21.39 8.55 23.13
N LEU A 560 -20.77 9.24 22.16
CA LEU A 560 -19.82 10.32 22.39
C LEU A 560 -20.17 11.47 21.44
N CYS A 561 -20.31 12.68 21.97
CA CYS A 561 -20.63 13.85 21.13
C CYS A 561 -19.38 14.60 20.70
N GLU A 562 -18.33 14.59 21.52
CA GLU A 562 -17.02 15.13 21.18
C GLU A 562 -15.96 14.50 22.10
N VAL A 563 -14.77 14.27 21.56
CA VAL A 563 -13.58 13.74 22.23
C VAL A 563 -12.44 14.67 21.91
N GLU A 564 -12.10 15.52 22.87
CA GLU A 564 -10.94 16.39 22.75
C GLU A 564 -9.76 15.73 23.45
N VAL A 565 -8.63 15.67 22.75
CA VAL A 565 -7.39 15.11 23.29
C VAL A 565 -6.34 16.19 23.19
N PHE A 566 -5.88 16.68 24.34
CA PHE A 566 -4.88 17.73 24.41
C PHE A 566 -3.49 17.15 24.56
N GLY A 567 -2.57 17.74 23.82
CA GLY A 567 -1.23 17.23 23.67
C GLY A 567 -0.41 18.06 22.70
N ASP A 568 0.68 17.47 22.25
CA ASP A 568 1.51 17.97 21.16
C ASP A 568 2.18 16.81 20.41
N SER A 569 2.86 17.09 19.31
CA SER A 569 3.44 16.05 18.44
C SER A 569 4.82 15.62 18.92
N VAL A 570 5.22 14.39 18.56
CA VAL A 570 6.59 13.90 18.74
C VAL A 570 7.30 13.95 17.39
N CYS A 571 8.06 15.01 17.16
CA CYS A 571 8.75 15.20 15.89
C CYS A 571 10.17 14.62 15.88
N PRO A 572 10.61 14.04 14.74
CA PRO A 572 12.03 13.73 14.52
C PRO A 572 12.91 14.98 14.64
N LEU A 573 14.22 14.76 14.82
CA LEU A 573 15.20 15.85 14.87
C LEU A 573 15.10 16.73 13.61
N GLY A 574 15.18 18.05 13.81
CA GLY A 574 15.10 19.02 12.72
C GLY A 574 13.69 19.34 12.22
N LEU A 575 12.64 18.70 12.75
CA LEU A 575 11.25 18.90 12.33
C LEU A 575 10.35 19.44 13.46
N TYR A 576 9.32 20.19 13.10
CA TYR A 576 8.32 20.75 14.01
C TYR A 576 6.93 20.87 13.37
N GLY A 577 5.93 21.22 14.17
CA GLY A 577 4.53 21.33 13.76
C GLY A 577 3.71 20.12 14.22
N ARG A 578 2.42 20.06 13.83
CA ARG A 578 1.55 18.95 14.26
C ARG A 578 1.83 17.65 13.51
N ASP A 579 2.06 17.74 12.21
CA ASP A 579 2.42 16.59 11.38
C ASP A 579 3.93 16.47 11.15
N CYS A 580 4.74 17.31 11.83
CA CYS A 580 6.20 17.30 11.74
C CYS A 580 6.76 17.53 10.32
N GLU A 581 6.05 18.34 9.53
CA GLU A 581 6.40 18.62 8.13
C GLU A 581 7.29 19.86 7.96
N ASN A 582 7.45 20.68 9.01
CA ASN A 582 8.20 21.93 8.91
C ASN A 582 9.62 21.78 9.46
N HIS A 583 10.59 22.42 8.83
CA HIS A 583 11.99 22.41 9.27
C HIS A 583 12.27 23.43 10.36
N CYS A 584 12.93 23.00 11.44
CA CYS A 584 13.38 23.86 12.53
C CYS A 584 14.16 25.09 12.02
N PHE A 585 13.98 26.25 12.66
CA PHE A 585 14.71 27.48 12.33
C PHE A 585 16.16 27.49 12.85
N CYS A 586 16.77 26.32 13.00
CA CYS A 586 18.08 26.16 13.61
C CYS A 586 19.19 26.34 12.60
N SER A 587 20.35 26.80 13.07
CA SER A 587 21.54 26.94 12.21
C SER A 587 22.07 25.58 11.72
N HIS A 588 21.68 24.49 12.38
CA HIS A 588 22.02 23.12 12.00
C HIS A 588 20.74 22.31 11.79
N VAL A 589 20.68 21.57 10.68
CA VAL A 589 19.48 20.83 10.22
C VAL A 589 19.07 19.72 11.19
N GLU A 590 20.02 19.13 11.93
CA GLU A 590 19.77 18.02 12.86
C GLU A 590 19.49 18.46 14.30
N GLN A 591 19.38 19.77 14.56
CA GLN A 591 19.14 20.26 15.92
C GLN A 591 17.65 20.16 16.27
N SER A 592 17.33 19.72 17.49
CA SER A 592 15.96 19.77 18.01
C SER A 592 15.52 21.22 18.25
N CYS A 593 14.24 21.48 17.96
CA CYS A 593 13.59 22.75 18.22
C CYS A 593 12.26 22.51 18.96
N PHE A 594 11.62 23.59 19.40
CA PHE A 594 10.30 23.47 20.01
C PHE A 594 9.28 23.05 18.96
N VAL A 595 8.64 21.89 19.18
CA VAL A 595 7.63 21.33 18.26
C VAL A 595 6.51 22.32 17.96
N SER A 596 6.15 23.16 18.95
CA SER A 596 5.10 24.15 18.81
C SER A 596 5.47 25.26 17.84
N THR A 597 6.70 25.77 17.84
CA THR A 597 7.08 27.02 17.16
C THR A 597 8.21 26.91 16.16
N GLY A 598 8.94 25.80 16.11
CA GLY A 598 10.15 25.64 15.29
C GLY A 598 11.36 26.41 15.81
N ALA A 599 11.20 27.15 16.90
CA ALA A 599 12.25 27.97 17.48
C ALA A 599 13.28 27.10 18.21
N CYS A 600 14.54 27.49 18.13
CA CYS A 600 15.63 26.71 18.69
C CYS A 600 15.91 27.12 20.13
N PRO A 601 16.25 26.16 21.00
CA PRO A 601 16.74 26.48 22.33
C PRO A 601 17.92 27.45 22.25
N LEU A 602 17.85 28.55 22.99
CA LEU A 602 18.97 29.47 23.18
C LEU A 602 20.13 28.67 23.80
N LYS A 603 21.28 28.66 23.14
CA LYS A 603 22.49 28.03 23.70
C LYS A 603 22.79 28.72 25.03
N ALA A 604 22.85 27.93 26.10
CA ALA A 604 23.33 28.40 27.38
C ALA A 604 24.81 28.78 27.20
N HIS A 605 25.07 30.06 26.96
CA HIS A 605 26.40 30.61 27.19
C HIS A 605 26.56 30.72 28.70
N TRP A 606 27.06 29.63 29.30
CA TRP A 606 27.54 29.59 30.68
C TRP A 606 28.78 30.46 30.82
#